data_AF-A0A1F8P5E0-F1
#
_entry.id   AF-A0A1F8P5E0-F1
#
_cell.length_a   1.000
_cell.length_b   1.000
_cell.length_c   1.000
_cell.angle_alpha   90.00
_cell.angle_beta   90.00
_cell.angle_gamma   90.00
#
_symmetry.space_group_name_H-M   'P 1'
#
loop_
_entity.id
_entity.type
_entity.pdbx_description
1 polymer ?
#
loop_
_entity_poly.entity_id
_entity_poly.type
_entity_poly.pdbx_seq_one_letter_code
_entity_poly.pdbx_strand_id
1 'polypeptide(L)' 'MAQNYDIKGMVSKIKSLRKDAEELKKISGGIPAVEKNADRILADVRMLEIDIVDAAELKS' A
#
# COMPACT_ATOMS: atom_id res chain seq x y z
N MET A 1 -22.10 0.47 17.88
CA MET A 1 -21.27 -0.76 17.86
C MET A 1 -19.85 -0.33 17.49
N ALA A 2 -18.88 -0.40 18.40
CA ALA A 2 -17.50 -0.08 18.03
C ALA A 2 -16.96 -1.21 17.14
N GLN A 3 -16.79 -0.97 15.85
CA GLN A 3 -16.14 -1.94 14.96
C GLN A 3 -14.65 -2.02 15.32
N ASN A 4 -14.21 -3.21 15.72
CA ASN A 4 -12.82 -3.47 16.05
C ASN A 4 -12.06 -3.81 14.77
N TYR A 5 -11.63 -2.78 14.02
CA TYR A 5 -10.80 -2.96 12.84
C TYR A 5 -9.40 -3.45 13.22
N ASP A 6 -8.88 -4.44 12.48
CA ASP A 6 -7.49 -4.91 12.60
C ASP A 6 -6.52 -3.94 11.89
N ILE A 7 -6.27 -2.80 12.53
CA ILE A 7 -5.37 -1.75 12.02
C ILE A 7 -3.95 -2.31 11.81
N LYS A 8 -3.47 -3.14 12.74
CA LYS A 8 -2.13 -3.74 12.64
C LYS A 8 -2.01 -4.67 11.44
N GLY A 9 -3.02 -5.51 11.21
CA GLY A 9 -3.11 -6.35 10.02
C GLY A 9 -3.12 -5.55 8.73
N MET A 10 -3.91 -4.47 8.67
CA MET A 10 -3.95 -3.56 7.51
C MET A 10 -2.59 -2.91 7.25
N VAL A 11 -1.93 -2.34 8.27
CA VAL A 11 -0.58 -1.77 8.14
C VAL A 11 0.41 -2.79 7.60
N SER A 12 0.38 -4.03 8.12
CA SER A 12 1.27 -5.08 7.64
C SER A 12 1.02 -5.43 6.18
N LYS A 13 -0.25 -5.50 5.74
CA LYS A 13 -0.60 -5.83 4.36
C LYS A 13 -0.24 -4.71 3.39
N ILE A 14 -0.49 -3.45 3.77
CA ILE A 14 -0.11 -2.27 2.97
C ILE A 14 1.41 -2.25 2.75
N LYS A 15 2.21 -2.53 3.79
CA LYS A 15 3.68 -2.67 3.66
C LYS A 15 4.10 -3.78 2.69
N SER A 16 3.44 -4.94 2.73
CA SER A 16 3.69 -6.02 1.77
C SER A 16 3.37 -5.58 0.34
N LEU A 17 2.21 -4.97 0.11
CA LEU A 17 1.80 -4.48 -1.21
C LEU A 17 2.81 -3.49 -1.80
N ARG A 18 3.33 -2.58 -0.97
CA ARG A 18 4.39 -1.65 -1.37
C ARG A 18 5.61 -2.41 -1.89
N LYS A 19 6.11 -3.36 -1.10
CA LYS A 19 7.30 -4.14 -1.43
C LYS A 19 7.09 -4.93 -2.72
N ASP A 20 5.96 -5.59 -2.87
CA ASP A 20 5.63 -6.39 -4.05
C ASP A 20 5.54 -5.52 -5.31
N ALA A 21 5.00 -4.30 -5.21
CA ALA A 21 4.93 -3.36 -6.33
C ALA A 21 6.31 -2.78 -6.72
N GLU A 22 7.16 -2.46 -5.74
CA GLU A 22 8.55 -2.05 -5.97
C GLU A 22 9.35 -3.18 -6.65
N GLU A 23 9.18 -4.42 -6.20
CA GLU A 23 9.83 -5.60 -6.77
C GLU A 23 9.32 -5.88 -8.19
N LEU A 24 8.01 -5.80 -8.43
CA LEU A 24 7.42 -5.91 -9.76
C LEU A 24 8.01 -4.89 -10.73
N LYS A 25 8.14 -3.63 -10.30
CA LYS A 25 8.77 -2.58 -11.11
C LYS A 25 10.22 -2.92 -11.42
N LYS A 26 10.98 -3.39 -10.43
CA LYS A 26 12.39 -3.77 -10.58
C LYS A 26 12.59 -4.92 -11.58
N ILE A 27 11.74 -5.96 -11.54
CA ILE A 27 11.84 -7.11 -12.44
C ILE A 27 11.18 -6.88 -13.81
N SER A 28 10.51 -5.74 -14.01
CA SER A 28 9.79 -5.44 -15.26
C SER A 28 10.67 -5.37 -16.51
N GLY A 29 11.99 -5.26 -16.36
CA GLY A 29 12.94 -5.21 -17.46
C GLY A 29 12.74 -4.03 -18.41
N GLY A 30 12.09 -2.95 -17.96
CA GLY A 30 11.81 -1.76 -18.77
C GLY A 30 10.55 -1.87 -19.63
N ILE A 31 9.67 -2.86 -19.42
CA ILE A 31 8.39 -2.95 -20.13
C ILE A 31 7.51 -1.77 -19.72
N PRO A 32 7.23 -0.79 -20.62
CA PRO A 32 6.63 0.48 -20.21
C PRO A 32 5.23 0.35 -19.61
N ALA A 33 4.46 -0.63 -20.07
CA ALA A 33 3.13 -0.91 -19.52
C ALA A 33 3.19 -1.44 -18.08
N VAL A 34 4.18 -2.29 -17.78
CA VAL A 34 4.36 -2.87 -16.44
C VAL A 34 4.87 -1.80 -15.48
N GLU A 35 5.85 -0.98 -15.89
CA GLU A 35 6.34 0.12 -15.05
C GLU A 35 5.23 1.12 -14.71
N LYS A 36 4.41 1.54 -15.69
CA LYS A 36 3.28 2.45 -15.47
C LYS A 36 2.23 1.86 -14.53
N ASN A 37 1.99 0.55 -14.63
CA ASN A 37 1.05 -0.13 -13.74
C ASN A 37 1.61 -0.25 -12.32
N ALA A 38 2.89 -0.58 -12.17
CA ALA A 38 3.55 -0.62 -10.88
C ALA A 38 3.57 0.76 -10.20
N ASP A 39 3.80 1.84 -10.97
CA ASP A 39 3.70 3.21 -10.46
C ASP A 39 2.30 3.58 -9.97
N ARG A 40 1.26 3.16 -10.69
CA ARG A 40 -0.12 3.38 -10.27
C ARG A 40 -0.43 2.64 -8.97
N ILE A 41 -0.03 1.37 -8.88
CA ILE A 41 -0.18 0.57 -7.66
C ILE A 41 0.54 1.25 -6.48
N LEU A 42 1.76 1.76 -6.69
CA LEU A 42 2.51 2.46 -5.65
C LEU A 42 1.81 3.74 -5.19
N ALA A 43 1.17 4.47 -6.10
CA ALA A 43 0.36 5.65 -5.76
C ALA A 43 -0.85 5.27 -4.91
N ASP A 44 -1.57 4.20 -5.28
CA ASP A 44 -2.73 3.71 -4.53
C ASP A 44 -2.32 3.19 -3.14
N VAL A 45 -1.20 2.45 -3.06
CA VAL A 45 -0.62 1.99 -1.79
C VAL A 45 -0.23 3.17 -0.90
N ARG A 46 0.32 4.24 -1.47
CA ARG A 46 0.66 5.46 -0.72
C ARG A 46 -0.58 6.12 -0.13
N MET A 47 -1.70 6.13 -0.84
CA MET A 47 -2.96 6.63 -0.29
C MET A 47 -3.43 5.79 0.89
N LEU A 48 -3.37 4.45 0.78
CA LEU A 48 -3.71 3.55 1.88
C LEU A 48 -2.82 3.75 3.11
N GLU A 49 -1.53 4.06 2.91
CA GLU A 49 -0.62 4.41 4.01
C GLU A 49 -1.06 5.68 4.75
N ILE A 50 -1.59 6.67 4.05
CA ILE A 50 -2.11 7.91 4.65
C ILE A 50 -3.41 7.60 5.40
N ASP A 51 -4.37 6.94 4.74
CA ASP A 51 -5.67 6.60 5.31
C ASP A 51 -5.54 5.80 6.62
N ILE A 52 -4.59 4.87 6.70
CA ILE A 52 -4.40 4.03 7.89
C ILE A 52 -3.66 4.76 9.02
N VAL A 53 -2.78 5.72 8.71
CA VAL A 53 -2.14 6.58 9.72
C VAL A 53 -3.19 7.48 10.37
N ASP A 54 -4.02 8.13 9.55
CA ASP A 54 -5.13 8.96 10.03
C ASP A 54 -6.09 8.14 10.91
N ALA A 55 -6.42 6.91 10.51
CA ALA A 55 -7.27 6.02 11.29
C ALA A 55 -6.63 5.54 12.60
N ALA A 56 -5.30 5.43 12.67
CA ALA A 56 -4.58 5.07 13.89
C ALA A 56 -4.52 6.24 14.88
N GLU A 57 -4.34 7.47 14.40
CA GLU A 57 -4.34 8.69 15.22
C GLU A 57 -5.72 9.02 15.80
N LEU A 58 -6.81 8.70 15.09
CA LEU A 58 -8.18 8.91 15.61
C LEU A 58 -8.59 7.95 16.75
N LYS A 59 -7.80 6.89 17.01
CA LYS A 59 -8.07 5.91 18.08
C LYS A 59 -7.14 6.04 19.29
N SER A 60 -6.19 6.99 19.28
CA SER A 60 -5.31 7.33 20.41
C SER A 60 -5.87 8.45 21.25
#